data_AF-A0A1Q9LJ43-F1
#
_entry.id   AF-A0A1Q9LJ43-F1
#
_cell.length_a   1.000
_cell.length_b   1.000
_cell.length_c   1.000
_cell.angle_alpha   90.00
_cell.angle_beta   90.00
_cell.angle_gamma   90.00
#
_symmetry.space_group_name_H-M   'P 1'
#
loop_
_entity.id
_entity.type
_entity.pdbx_description
1 polymer ?
#
loop_
_entity_poly.entity_id
_entity_poly.type
_entity_poly.pdbx_seq_one_letter_code
_entity_poly.pdbx_strand_id
1 'polypeptide(L)'
;MLPFAQGNSIMTILNADWPAYPTGVGVRDALVGLARFPEGTTFSVTSDIGGYVLLVADGFGRRPEDRLHLAIAHEALLDAADDGLVTGVERLTEREHEERRRDQLRAAVSASARAAGRPFPDDVDPLDHLGAVLEGAVVPFRLPPLDDEEDDDGFGPVFRTWLGVRDGERIGLTGRGWARLAELFEDEPVPLPDSARPRVEHIVAGGLYDTALRELGAMVETRMRQHLGSAKYGRQLGLEFVRSLEGEYLEAFVRSLRNAVLAAFAFIRNEYAHNLVDLPRPRAVVLLGLMSSLLVEVEAISSGARE
;
A
#
# COMPACT_ATOMS: atom_id res chain seq x y z
N MET A 1 -22.26 -5.69 15.52
CA MET A 1 -22.10 -6.90 14.69
C MET A 1 -22.09 -6.45 13.24
N LEU A 2 -20.92 -5.98 12.78
CA LEU A 2 -20.70 -5.64 11.38
C LEU A 2 -20.40 -6.94 10.65
N PRO A 3 -21.06 -7.24 9.52
CA PRO A 3 -20.66 -8.38 8.72
C PRO A 3 -19.36 -7.97 8.04
N PHE A 4 -18.22 -8.39 8.59
CA PHE A 4 -17.11 -8.73 7.72
C PHE A 4 -17.65 -9.81 6.80
N ALA A 5 -17.95 -9.40 5.57
CA ALA A 5 -18.26 -10.35 4.53
C ALA A 5 -17.10 -11.35 4.52
N GLN A 6 -17.43 -12.61 4.80
CA GLN A 6 -16.74 -13.75 4.23
C GLN A 6 -16.82 -13.63 2.71
N GLY A 7 -16.10 -12.66 2.15
CA GLY A 7 -15.64 -12.72 0.78
C GLY A 7 -14.42 -13.62 0.84
N ASN A 8 -14.44 -14.69 0.05
CA ASN A 8 -13.25 -15.49 -0.23
C ASN A 8 -12.07 -14.53 -0.44
N SER A 9 -11.23 -14.35 0.59
CA SER A 9 -9.94 -13.71 0.41
C SER A 9 -9.17 -14.69 -0.45
N ILE A 10 -9.22 -14.47 -1.76
CA ILE A 10 -8.30 -15.08 -2.70
C ILE A 10 -6.94 -14.56 -2.24
N MET A 11 -6.24 -15.38 -1.47
CA MET A 11 -4.85 -15.14 -1.12
C MET A 11 -4.08 -15.20 -2.44
N THR A 12 -3.88 -14.05 -3.06
CA THR A 12 -3.05 -13.95 -4.25
C THR A 12 -1.63 -14.28 -3.82
N ILE A 13 -1.12 -15.42 -4.28
CA ILE A 13 0.28 -15.81 -4.09
C ILE A 13 1.11 -14.92 -5.03
N LEU A 14 1.50 -13.75 -4.52
CA LEU A 14 2.56 -12.96 -5.12
C LEU A 14 3.89 -13.62 -4.75
N ASN A 15 4.51 -14.31 -5.71
CA ASN A 15 5.88 -14.87 -5.57
C ASN A 15 6.96 -13.77 -5.62
N ALA A 16 6.71 -12.64 -4.97
CA ALA A 16 7.61 -11.50 -4.90
C ALA A 16 7.94 -11.22 -3.43
N ASP A 17 9.23 -11.04 -3.13
CA ASP A 17 9.69 -10.65 -1.80
C ASP A 17 9.48 -9.14 -1.58
N TRP A 18 8.22 -8.74 -1.34
CA TRP A 18 7.84 -7.33 -1.20
C TRP A 18 7.69 -6.89 0.26
N PRO A 19 8.11 -5.66 0.62
CA PRO A 19 7.96 -5.13 1.98
C PRO A 19 6.49 -4.83 2.37
N ALA A 20 5.56 -4.94 1.44
CA ALA A 20 4.11 -4.76 1.64
C ALA A 20 3.34 -5.67 0.68
N TYR A 21 2.20 -6.21 1.12
CA TYR A 21 1.30 -7.00 0.27
C TYR A 21 -0.08 -6.33 0.17
N PRO A 22 -0.81 -6.57 -0.94
CA PRO A 22 -2.15 -6.03 -1.10
C PRO A 22 -3.07 -6.60 -0.02
N THR A 23 -3.95 -5.76 0.50
CA THR A 23 -4.95 -6.13 1.52
C THR A 23 -6.35 -6.32 0.93
N GLY A 24 -6.49 -6.04 -0.36
CA GLY A 24 -7.73 -6.20 -1.12
C GLY A 24 -7.51 -5.83 -2.59
N VAL A 25 -8.57 -5.90 -3.38
CA VAL A 25 -8.54 -5.67 -4.83
C VAL A 25 -9.54 -4.60 -5.29
N GLY A 26 -10.34 -4.05 -4.38
CA GLY A 26 -11.35 -3.05 -4.73
C GLY A 26 -10.85 -1.61 -4.59
N VAL A 27 -11.57 -0.68 -5.22
CA VAL A 27 -11.36 0.77 -5.09
C VAL A 27 -11.33 1.19 -3.61
N ARG A 28 -12.23 0.65 -2.78
CA ARG A 28 -12.24 0.91 -1.33
C ARG A 28 -10.89 0.60 -0.68
N ASP A 29 -10.31 -0.56 -0.98
CA ASP A 29 -9.05 -1.01 -0.38
C ASP A 29 -7.88 -0.12 -0.82
N ALA A 30 -7.88 0.30 -2.10
CA ALA A 30 -6.91 1.25 -2.63
C ALA A 30 -6.98 2.60 -1.91
N LEU A 31 -8.19 3.18 -1.78
CA LEU A 31 -8.39 4.45 -1.09
C LEU A 31 -8.01 4.37 0.40
N VAL A 32 -8.41 3.29 1.08
CA VAL A 32 -8.04 3.01 2.48
C VAL A 32 -6.52 2.93 2.63
N GLY A 33 -5.85 2.21 1.71
CA GLY A 33 -4.39 2.08 1.72
C GLY A 33 -3.67 3.42 1.56
N LEU A 34 -4.11 4.25 0.62
CA LEU A 34 -3.56 5.59 0.37
C LEU A 34 -3.84 6.56 1.52
N ALA A 35 -5.03 6.51 2.13
CA ALA A 35 -5.46 7.41 3.21
C ALA A 35 -4.80 7.14 4.57
N ARG A 36 -4.00 6.07 4.70
CA ARG A 36 -3.12 5.86 5.86
C ARG A 36 -2.01 6.91 5.96
N PHE A 37 -1.75 7.63 4.89
CA PHE A 37 -0.77 8.68 4.80
C PHE A 37 -1.43 10.07 4.88
N PRO A 38 -0.70 11.11 5.28
CA PRO A 38 -1.22 12.48 5.30
C PRO A 38 -1.76 12.90 3.94
N GLU A 39 -2.75 13.79 3.95
CA GLU A 39 -3.27 14.43 2.74
C GLU A 39 -2.14 15.15 1.98
N GLY A 40 -2.12 14.99 0.65
CA GLY A 40 -1.05 15.51 -0.20
C GLY A 40 0.17 14.59 -0.32
N THR A 41 0.20 13.45 0.37
CA THR A 41 1.23 12.41 0.13
C THR A 41 1.17 11.94 -1.32
N THR A 42 2.33 11.91 -1.97
CA THR A 42 2.52 11.32 -3.29
C THR A 42 3.29 10.02 -3.20
N PHE A 43 3.13 9.17 -4.21
CA PHE A 43 3.70 7.83 -4.25
C PHE A 43 4.43 7.58 -5.56
N SER A 44 5.58 6.91 -5.43
CA SER A 44 6.38 6.41 -6.54
C SER A 44 6.18 4.90 -6.71
N VAL A 45 6.03 4.43 -7.95
CA VAL A 45 6.05 2.98 -8.24
C VAL A 45 7.49 2.47 -8.12
N THR A 46 7.67 1.38 -7.39
CA THR A 46 8.97 0.73 -7.16
C THR A 46 9.04 -0.69 -7.71
N SER A 47 7.89 -1.34 -7.86
CA SER A 47 7.76 -2.67 -8.45
C SER A 47 6.35 -2.84 -9.01
N ASP A 48 6.22 -3.64 -10.05
CA ASP A 48 4.97 -4.00 -10.71
C ASP A 48 5.05 -5.50 -11.02
N ILE A 49 4.23 -6.30 -10.35
CA ILE A 49 4.23 -7.76 -10.47
C ILE A 49 2.79 -8.27 -10.34
N GLY A 50 2.37 -9.11 -11.30
CA GLY A 50 1.16 -9.91 -11.18
C GLY A 50 -0.14 -9.12 -11.14
N GLY A 51 -0.18 -7.92 -11.73
CA GLY A 51 -1.36 -7.04 -11.68
C GLY A 51 -1.45 -6.20 -10.41
N TYR A 52 -0.36 -6.08 -9.66
CA TYR A 52 -0.23 -5.23 -8.50
C TYR A 52 0.99 -4.33 -8.65
N VAL A 53 0.90 -3.14 -8.08
CA VAL A 53 2.04 -2.24 -7.92
C VAL A 53 2.44 -2.09 -6.48
N LEU A 54 3.76 -2.07 -6.25
CA LEU A 54 4.38 -1.67 -5.00
C LEU A 54 4.72 -0.18 -5.06
N LEU A 55 4.02 0.58 -4.24
CA LEU A 55 4.19 2.02 -4.06
C LEU A 55 5.08 2.30 -2.86
N VAL A 56 5.88 3.35 -2.95
CA VAL A 56 6.59 3.95 -1.81
C VAL A 56 6.11 5.38 -1.61
N ALA A 57 5.83 5.74 -0.36
CA ALA A 57 5.42 7.09 -0.02
C ALA A 57 6.61 8.07 -0.09
N ASP A 58 6.47 9.13 -0.89
CA ASP A 58 7.52 10.12 -1.08
C ASP A 58 7.69 11.00 0.17
N GLY A 59 8.93 11.35 0.50
CA GLY A 59 9.24 12.21 1.66
C GLY A 59 9.23 11.50 3.02
N PHE A 60 8.97 10.19 3.07
CA PHE A 60 8.92 9.43 4.31
C PHE A 60 9.98 8.32 4.37
N GLY A 61 10.65 8.21 5.53
CA GLY A 61 11.74 7.25 5.75
C GLY A 61 13.07 7.73 5.18
N ARG A 62 14.04 8.04 6.04
CA ARG A 62 15.38 8.49 5.62
C ARG A 62 16.23 7.36 5.06
N ARG A 63 16.01 6.14 5.54
CA ARG A 63 16.73 4.95 5.14
C ARG A 63 15.80 3.99 4.40
N PRO A 64 16.30 3.15 3.48
CA PRO A 64 15.48 2.21 2.73
C PRO A 64 14.56 1.35 3.62
N GLU A 65 15.06 0.89 4.76
CA GLU A 65 14.30 0.06 5.71
C GLU A 65 13.17 0.81 6.45
N ASP A 66 13.26 2.14 6.50
CA ASP A 66 12.28 3.02 7.14
C ASP A 66 11.22 3.52 6.16
N ARG A 67 11.37 3.24 4.85
CA ARG A 67 10.39 3.61 3.83
C ARG A 67 9.10 2.85 4.03
N LEU A 68 8.00 3.55 3.85
CA LEU A 68 6.66 3.01 4.01
C LEU A 68 6.11 2.65 2.63
N HIS A 69 5.67 1.40 2.52
CA HIS A 69 5.24 0.82 1.27
C HIS A 69 3.76 0.44 1.33
N LEU A 70 3.15 0.40 0.16
CA LEU A 70 1.76 0.03 -0.05
C LEU A 70 1.71 -0.78 -1.34
N ALA A 71 1.02 -1.92 -1.32
CA ALA A 71 0.75 -2.67 -2.54
C ALA A 71 -0.72 -2.56 -2.90
N ILE A 72 -1.03 -2.25 -4.17
CA ILE A 72 -2.40 -2.05 -4.67
C ILE A 72 -2.57 -2.75 -6.00
N ALA A 73 -3.75 -3.34 -6.22
CA ALA A 73 -4.13 -3.92 -7.51
C ALA A 73 -4.23 -2.83 -8.60
N HIS A 74 -3.84 -3.17 -9.83
CA HIS A 74 -3.93 -2.28 -10.98
C HIS A 74 -5.37 -1.81 -11.21
N GLU A 75 -6.31 -2.74 -11.28
CA GLU A 75 -7.73 -2.47 -11.52
C GLU A 75 -8.28 -1.46 -10.52
N ALA A 76 -7.99 -1.63 -9.23
CA ALA A 76 -8.43 -0.70 -8.19
C ALA A 76 -7.91 0.73 -8.39
N LEU A 77 -6.65 0.89 -8.81
CA LEU A 77 -6.06 2.20 -9.09
C LEU A 77 -6.61 2.83 -10.37
N LEU A 78 -6.79 2.01 -11.41
CA LEU A 78 -7.34 2.45 -12.69
C LEU A 78 -8.80 2.91 -12.53
N ASP A 79 -9.63 2.11 -11.87
CA ASP A 79 -11.04 2.45 -11.64
C ASP A 79 -11.16 3.67 -10.71
N ALA A 80 -10.30 3.79 -9.69
CA ALA A 80 -10.23 4.99 -8.85
C ALA A 80 -9.77 6.24 -9.64
N ALA A 81 -8.90 6.08 -10.63
CA ALA A 81 -8.45 7.17 -11.48
C ALA A 81 -9.54 7.64 -12.46
N ASP A 82 -10.31 6.70 -13.02
CA ASP A 82 -11.45 7.00 -13.91
C ASP A 82 -12.52 7.82 -13.18
N ASP A 83 -12.76 7.53 -11.90
CA ASP A 83 -13.65 8.30 -11.03
C ASP A 83 -13.02 9.63 -10.52
N GLY A 84 -11.78 9.93 -10.91
CA GLY A 84 -11.04 11.11 -10.48
C GLY A 84 -10.73 11.12 -8.98
N LEU A 85 -10.63 9.94 -8.35
CA LEU A 85 -10.31 9.78 -6.93
C LEU A 85 -8.79 9.77 -6.71
N VAL A 86 -8.03 9.30 -7.69
CA VAL A 86 -6.56 9.23 -7.68
C VAL A 86 -5.96 9.97 -8.88
N THR A 87 -4.79 10.59 -8.70
CA THR A 87 -4.00 11.25 -9.76
C THR A 87 -2.78 10.42 -10.17
N GLY A 88 -2.10 10.79 -11.26
CA GLY A 88 -0.83 10.17 -11.66
C GLY A 88 -0.95 8.87 -12.42
N VAL A 89 -2.17 8.37 -12.62
CA VAL A 89 -2.45 7.04 -13.19
C VAL A 89 -3.03 7.17 -14.60
N GLU A 90 -2.63 6.28 -15.50
CA GLU A 90 -3.22 6.12 -16.83
C GLU A 90 -3.43 4.64 -17.18
N ARG A 91 -4.37 4.37 -18.09
CA ARG A 91 -4.60 3.05 -18.67
C ARG A 91 -3.61 2.84 -19.81
N LEU A 92 -2.85 1.75 -19.76
CA LEU A 92 -1.96 1.32 -20.83
C LEU A 92 -2.48 0.04 -21.47
N THR A 93 -2.27 -0.09 -22.77
CA THR A 93 -2.30 -1.38 -23.44
C THR A 93 -1.13 -2.26 -22.96
N GLU A 94 -1.25 -3.57 -23.14
CA GLU A 94 -0.15 -4.50 -22.82
C GLU A 94 1.13 -4.17 -23.59
N ARG A 95 0.98 -3.79 -24.87
CA ARG A 95 2.10 -3.35 -25.70
C ARG A 95 2.79 -2.11 -25.11
N GLU A 96 2.04 -1.06 -24.80
CA GLU A 96 2.61 0.17 -24.22
C GLU A 96 3.28 -0.10 -22.86
N HIS A 97 2.68 -0.96 -22.03
CA HIS A 97 3.27 -1.36 -20.75
C HIS A 97 4.60 -2.08 -20.96
N GLU A 98 4.66 -3.06 -21.86
CA GLU A 98 5.87 -3.83 -22.13
C GLU A 98 6.95 -2.99 -22.82
N GLU A 99 6.58 -2.06 -23.71
CA GLU A 99 7.50 -1.07 -24.30
C GLU A 99 8.14 -0.21 -23.20
N ARG A 100 7.34 0.39 -22.32
CA ARG A 100 7.85 1.20 -21.19
C ARG A 100 8.72 0.39 -20.24
N ARG A 101 8.35 -0.86 -19.95
CA ARG A 101 9.13 -1.77 -19.12
C ARG A 101 10.49 -2.09 -19.73
N ARG A 102 10.55 -2.32 -21.05
CA ARG A 102 11.82 -2.53 -21.78
C ARG A 102 12.71 -1.29 -21.74
N ASP A 103 12.13 -0.11 -21.89
CA ASP A 103 12.89 1.15 -21.80
C ASP A 103 13.46 1.40 -20.41
N GLN A 104 12.70 1.11 -19.36
CA GLN A 104 13.20 1.16 -17.98
C GLN A 104 14.34 0.16 -17.76
N LEU A 105 14.21 -1.05 -18.31
CA LEU A 105 15.25 -2.08 -18.22
C LEU A 105 16.52 -1.66 -18.99
N ARG A 106 16.38 -1.10 -20.20
CA ARG A 106 17.50 -0.52 -20.98
C ARG A 106 18.24 0.53 -20.17
N ALA A 107 17.51 1.45 -19.56
CA ALA A 107 18.09 2.52 -18.75
C ALA A 107 18.85 1.96 -17.53
N ALA A 108 18.26 0.99 -16.81
CA ALA A 108 18.86 0.37 -15.64
C ALA A 108 20.14 -0.41 -15.97
N VAL A 109 20.11 -1.21 -17.04
CA VAL A 109 21.26 -1.98 -17.54
C VAL A 109 22.37 -1.03 -17.99
N SER A 110 22.02 0.01 -18.76
CA SER A 110 22.98 1.03 -19.21
C SER A 110 23.64 1.78 -18.05
N ALA A 111 22.86 2.17 -17.03
CA ALA A 111 23.38 2.86 -15.86
C ALA A 111 24.33 1.96 -15.06
N SER A 112 23.99 0.68 -14.88
CA SER A 112 24.83 -0.30 -14.20
C SER A 112 26.15 -0.53 -14.93
N ALA A 113 26.10 -0.65 -16.27
CA ALA A 113 27.28 -0.84 -17.11
C ALA A 113 28.22 0.38 -17.07
N ARG A 114 27.66 1.60 -17.11
CA ARG A 114 28.42 2.85 -16.91
C ARG A 114 29.08 2.90 -15.54
N ALA A 115 28.35 2.55 -14.47
CA ALA A 115 28.90 2.52 -13.12
C ALA A 115 30.05 1.50 -12.97
N ALA A 116 30.02 0.41 -13.73
CA ALA A 116 31.09 -0.58 -13.81
C ALA A 116 32.25 -0.17 -14.73
N GLY A 117 32.24 1.03 -15.32
CA GLY A 117 33.26 1.52 -16.25
C GLY A 117 33.25 0.84 -17.62
N ARG A 118 32.11 0.22 -18.00
CA ARG A 118 31.93 -0.54 -19.24
C ARG A 118 30.64 -0.10 -19.95
N PRO A 119 30.53 1.14 -20.44
CA PRO A 119 29.34 1.58 -21.16
C PRO A 119 29.12 0.74 -22.42
N PHE A 120 27.85 0.52 -22.77
CA PHE A 120 27.50 -0.02 -24.08
C PHE A 120 27.77 1.03 -25.17
N PRO A 121 28.21 0.61 -26.38
CA PRO A 121 28.19 1.45 -27.56
C PRO A 121 26.78 1.96 -27.90
N ASP A 122 26.66 3.11 -28.55
CA ASP A 122 25.37 3.74 -28.86
C ASP A 122 24.52 2.93 -29.87
N ASP A 123 25.15 2.07 -30.66
CA ASP A 123 24.53 1.20 -31.68
C ASP A 123 24.14 -0.19 -31.16
N VAL A 124 24.32 -0.46 -29.86
CA VAL A 124 24.06 -1.74 -29.23
C VAL A 124 22.89 -1.62 -28.27
N ASP A 125 21.83 -2.41 -28.45
CA ASP A 125 20.73 -2.48 -27.47
C ASP A 125 21.26 -3.19 -26.19
N PRO A 126 21.26 -2.53 -25.03
CA PRO A 126 21.68 -3.14 -23.76
C PRO A 126 20.91 -4.43 -23.43
N LEU A 127 19.68 -4.59 -23.93
CA LEU A 127 18.86 -5.78 -23.67
C LEU A 127 19.38 -7.03 -24.38
N ASP A 128 20.10 -6.90 -25.50
CA ASP A 128 20.68 -8.04 -26.24
C ASP A 128 21.77 -8.76 -25.44
N HIS A 129 22.27 -8.11 -24.39
CA HIS A 129 23.33 -8.63 -23.52
C HIS A 129 22.80 -9.19 -22.19
N LEU A 130 21.49 -9.30 -22.02
CA LEU A 130 20.89 -9.96 -20.87
C LEU A 130 21.18 -11.46 -20.89
N GLY A 131 21.48 -12.02 -19.73
CA GLY A 131 21.75 -13.44 -19.58
C GLY A 131 21.98 -13.85 -18.13
N ALA A 132 21.90 -15.15 -17.88
CA ALA A 132 22.22 -15.74 -16.58
C ALA A 132 23.62 -16.36 -16.62
N VAL A 133 24.37 -16.26 -15.51
CA VAL A 133 25.62 -17.01 -15.35
C VAL A 133 25.28 -18.36 -14.72
N LEU A 134 25.38 -19.43 -15.50
CA LEU A 134 25.16 -20.81 -15.07
C LEU A 134 26.48 -21.58 -15.21
N GLU A 135 26.99 -22.09 -14.08
CA GLU A 135 28.25 -22.87 -14.04
C GLU A 135 29.46 -22.16 -14.67
N GLY A 136 29.49 -20.82 -14.60
CA GLY A 136 30.55 -20.00 -15.19
C GLY A 136 30.36 -19.67 -16.68
N ALA A 137 29.31 -20.19 -17.32
CA ALA A 137 28.92 -19.82 -18.68
C ALA A 137 27.78 -18.78 -18.65
N VAL A 138 27.84 -17.80 -19.56
CA VAL A 138 26.73 -16.86 -19.77
C VAL A 138 25.73 -17.49 -20.73
N VAL A 139 24.51 -17.74 -20.26
CA VAL A 139 23.38 -18.18 -21.08
C VAL A 139 22.54 -16.96 -21.42
N PRO A 140 22.42 -16.57 -22.70
CA PRO A 140 21.68 -15.38 -23.09
C PRO A 140 20.19 -15.56 -22.78
N PHE A 141 19.57 -14.49 -22.31
CA PHE A 141 18.14 -14.39 -22.08
C PHE A 141 17.55 -13.47 -23.15
N ARG A 142 16.71 -14.02 -24.03
CA ARG A 142 16.00 -13.24 -25.05
C ARG A 142 14.61 -12.89 -24.55
N LEU A 143 14.30 -11.60 -24.54
CA LEU A 143 12.93 -11.15 -24.35
C LEU A 143 12.07 -11.63 -25.52
N PRO A 144 10.81 -12.01 -25.28
CA PRO A 144 9.86 -12.27 -26.37
C PRO A 144 9.82 -11.07 -27.34
N PRO A 145 9.56 -11.27 -28.63
CA PRO A 145 9.22 -10.14 -29.50
C PRO A 145 8.02 -9.38 -28.91
N LEU A 146 7.97 -8.08 -29.16
CA LEU A 146 6.70 -7.35 -29.07
C LEU A 146 5.95 -7.79 -30.32
N ASP A 147 5.16 -8.86 -30.25
CA ASP A 147 4.38 -9.28 -31.40
C ASP A 147 3.43 -8.13 -31.79
N ASP A 148 3.32 -7.88 -33.09
CA ASP A 148 2.23 -7.06 -33.62
C ASP A 148 0.99 -7.92 -33.47
N GLU A 149 0.19 -7.68 -32.42
CA GLU A 149 -1.16 -8.21 -32.34
C GLU A 149 -1.97 -7.60 -33.49
N GLU A 150 -1.86 -8.19 -34.67
CA GLU A 150 -2.88 -8.04 -35.72
C GLU A 150 -4.19 -8.55 -35.13
N ASP A 151 -5.23 -7.73 -35.28
CA ASP A 151 -6.62 -7.96 -34.92
C ASP A 151 -7.07 -9.42 -35.19
N ASP A 152 -6.92 -10.32 -34.22
CA ASP A 152 -7.38 -11.71 -34.33
C ASP A 152 -8.89 -11.77 -34.02
N ASP A 153 -9.68 -11.69 -35.08
CA ASP A 153 -10.82 -12.56 -35.36
C ASP A 153 -11.86 -12.73 -34.23
N GLY A 154 -12.46 -11.65 -33.74
CA GLY A 154 -13.85 -11.66 -33.26
C GLY A 154 -14.19 -12.49 -31.99
N PHE A 155 -13.20 -13.08 -31.33
CA PHE A 155 -13.27 -13.65 -29.98
C PHE A 155 -11.97 -13.29 -29.23
N GLY A 156 -11.70 -11.98 -29.14
CA GLY A 156 -10.43 -11.49 -28.60
C GLY A 156 -10.21 -11.89 -27.13
N PRO A 157 -8.98 -12.20 -26.72
CA PRO A 157 -8.63 -12.24 -25.31
C PRO A 157 -8.96 -10.87 -24.71
N VAL A 158 -9.56 -10.85 -23.52
CA VAL A 158 -9.87 -9.61 -22.79
C VAL A 158 -8.58 -8.80 -22.69
N PHE A 159 -8.45 -7.72 -23.48
CA PHE A 159 -7.27 -6.85 -23.45
C PHE A 159 -7.02 -6.44 -22.01
N ARG A 160 -5.95 -6.97 -21.41
CA ARG A 160 -5.63 -6.68 -20.03
C ARG A 160 -5.16 -5.23 -19.99
N THR A 161 -5.94 -4.36 -19.34
CA THR A 161 -5.52 -2.98 -19.15
C THR A 161 -4.45 -2.94 -18.06
N TRP A 162 -3.31 -2.34 -18.36
CA TRP A 162 -2.19 -2.22 -17.45
C TRP A 162 -2.15 -0.83 -16.81
N LEU A 163 -1.61 -0.77 -15.60
CA LEU A 163 -1.39 0.49 -14.90
C LEU A 163 -0.17 1.20 -15.48
N GLY A 164 -0.37 2.42 -15.97
CA GLY A 164 0.70 3.36 -16.25
C GLY A 164 0.78 4.47 -15.21
N VAL A 165 1.97 5.03 -15.04
CA VAL A 165 2.16 6.32 -14.36
C VAL A 165 2.42 7.37 -15.43
N ARG A 166 1.65 8.47 -15.40
CA ARG A 166 1.82 9.56 -16.37
C ARG A 166 3.19 10.20 -16.22
N ASP A 167 3.77 10.62 -17.34
CA ASP A 167 5.13 11.18 -17.38
C ASP A 167 5.31 12.35 -16.41
N GLY A 168 6.26 12.21 -15.49
CA GLY A 168 6.57 13.21 -14.47
C GLY A 168 5.54 13.35 -13.35
N GLU A 169 4.45 12.59 -13.37
CA GLU A 169 3.45 12.58 -12.30
C GLU A 169 3.81 11.56 -11.20
N ARG A 170 3.15 11.75 -10.05
CA ARG A 170 3.15 10.80 -8.94
C ARG A 170 1.74 10.37 -8.65
N ILE A 171 1.59 9.15 -8.14
CA ILE A 171 0.28 8.65 -7.71
C ILE A 171 -0.11 9.39 -6.42
N GLY A 172 -1.35 9.84 -6.32
CA GLY A 172 -1.80 10.60 -5.16
C GLY A 172 -3.30 10.54 -4.97
N LEU A 173 -3.76 10.63 -3.72
CA LEU A 173 -5.18 10.69 -3.39
C LEU A 173 -5.69 12.13 -3.57
N THR A 174 -6.73 12.32 -4.37
CA THR A 174 -7.34 13.65 -4.60
C THR A 174 -8.24 14.06 -3.43
N GLY A 175 -8.63 15.34 -3.37
CA GLY A 175 -9.69 15.79 -2.47
C GLY A 175 -11.03 15.07 -2.70
N ARG A 176 -11.35 14.70 -3.95
CA ARG A 176 -12.53 13.88 -4.27
C ARG A 176 -12.39 12.46 -3.72
N GLY A 177 -11.19 11.89 -3.77
CA GLY A 177 -10.86 10.61 -3.16
C GLY A 177 -11.07 10.62 -1.64
N TRP A 178 -10.62 11.68 -0.96
CA TRP A 178 -10.90 11.89 0.46
C TRP A 178 -12.39 12.02 0.77
N ALA A 179 -13.13 12.80 -0.02
CA ALA A 179 -14.57 12.94 0.14
C ALA A 179 -15.30 11.59 -0.05
N ARG A 180 -14.94 10.85 -1.10
CA ARG A 180 -15.50 9.51 -1.36
C ARG A 180 -15.20 8.54 -0.25
N LEU A 181 -13.99 8.58 0.31
CA LEU A 181 -13.63 7.74 1.44
C LEU A 181 -14.45 8.11 2.69
N ALA A 182 -14.66 9.41 2.95
CA ALA A 182 -15.53 9.83 4.04
C ALA A 182 -16.96 9.29 3.87
N GLU A 183 -17.56 9.36 2.67
CA GLU A 183 -18.87 8.76 2.37
C GLU A 183 -18.92 7.26 2.71
N LEU A 184 -17.88 6.51 2.33
CA LEU A 184 -17.78 5.07 2.64
C LEU A 184 -17.75 4.75 4.14
N PHE A 185 -17.38 5.71 4.98
CA PHE A 185 -17.42 5.60 6.43
C PHE A 185 -18.57 6.39 7.08
N GLU A 186 -19.34 7.18 6.31
CA GLU A 186 -20.49 7.96 6.80
C GLU A 186 -21.80 7.17 6.78
N ASP A 187 -21.93 6.17 5.89
CA ASP A 187 -23.12 5.30 5.79
C ASP A 187 -23.30 4.35 6.99
N GLU A 188 -22.33 4.31 7.91
CA GLU A 188 -22.41 3.60 9.19
C GLU A 188 -22.02 4.55 10.36
N PRO A 189 -22.57 4.38 11.57
CA PRO A 189 -21.95 5.02 12.73
C PRO A 189 -20.47 4.62 12.76
N VAL A 190 -19.55 5.59 12.98
CA VAL A 190 -18.09 5.38 13.01
C VAL A 190 -17.82 4.00 13.63
N PRO A 191 -17.19 3.07 12.90
CA PRO A 191 -17.13 1.67 13.30
C PRO A 191 -16.16 1.52 14.48
N LEU A 192 -16.64 1.86 15.67
CA LEU A 192 -15.90 1.71 16.92
C LEU A 192 -16.04 0.25 17.38
N PRO A 193 -14.92 -0.44 17.68
CA PRO A 193 -15.00 -1.76 18.29
C PRO A 193 -15.66 -1.69 19.66
N ASP A 194 -16.28 -2.79 20.08
CA ASP A 194 -17.02 -2.85 21.35
C ASP A 194 -16.12 -2.52 22.56
N SER A 195 -14.82 -2.81 22.46
CA SER A 195 -13.81 -2.45 23.45
C SER A 195 -13.59 -0.94 23.58
N ALA A 196 -13.76 -0.16 22.50
CA ALA A 196 -13.53 1.28 22.45
C ALA A 196 -14.81 2.10 22.61
N ARG A 197 -15.96 1.56 22.19
CA ARG A 197 -17.25 2.26 22.17
C ARG A 197 -17.57 3.00 23.48
N PRO A 198 -17.46 2.40 24.68
CA PRO A 198 -17.81 3.09 25.92
C PRO A 198 -16.98 4.35 26.19
N ARG A 199 -15.75 4.40 25.68
CA ARG A 199 -14.79 5.49 25.91
C ARG A 199 -14.77 6.52 24.79
N VAL A 200 -15.03 6.10 23.55
CA VAL A 200 -14.80 6.93 22.36
C VAL A 200 -16.10 7.48 21.76
N GLU A 201 -17.22 6.77 21.90
CA GLU A 201 -18.48 7.13 21.21
C GLU A 201 -19.01 8.51 21.62
N HIS A 202 -18.99 8.85 22.90
CA HIS A 202 -19.43 10.15 23.40
C HIS A 202 -18.49 11.29 22.96
N ILE A 203 -17.19 11.01 22.79
CA ILE A 203 -16.20 11.97 22.31
C ILE A 203 -16.47 12.30 20.84
N VAL A 204 -16.73 11.27 20.03
CA VAL A 204 -17.10 11.40 18.61
C VAL A 204 -18.43 12.14 18.45
N ALA A 205 -19.43 11.82 19.28
CA ALA A 205 -20.72 12.49 19.28
C ALA A 205 -20.61 13.99 19.64
N GLY A 206 -19.64 14.36 20.47
CA GLY A 206 -19.30 15.74 20.80
C GLY A 206 -18.50 16.49 19.73
N GLY A 207 -18.13 15.84 18.61
CA GLY A 207 -17.31 16.43 17.55
C GLY A 207 -15.83 16.59 17.90
N LEU A 208 -15.36 15.98 18.99
CA LEU A 208 -13.99 16.09 19.50
C LEU A 208 -13.08 15.03 18.84
N TYR A 209 -12.96 15.09 17.51
CA TYR A 209 -12.34 14.02 16.72
C TYR A 209 -10.85 13.81 17.00
N ASP A 210 -10.09 14.88 17.24
CA ASP A 210 -8.68 14.80 17.60
C ASP A 210 -8.49 14.00 18.90
N THR A 211 -9.37 14.23 19.88
CA THR A 211 -9.37 13.57 21.18
C THR A 211 -9.78 12.10 21.04
N ALA A 212 -10.78 11.80 20.21
CA ALA A 212 -11.18 10.43 19.90
C ALA A 212 -10.03 9.65 19.24
N LEU A 213 -9.29 10.26 18.31
CA LEU A 213 -8.11 9.64 17.69
C LEU A 213 -6.98 9.39 18.69
N ARG A 214 -6.71 10.35 19.59
CA ARG A 214 -5.73 10.17 20.67
C ARG A 214 -6.10 8.97 21.55
N GLU A 215 -7.37 8.85 21.92
CA GLU A 215 -7.84 7.75 22.78
C GLU A 215 -7.70 6.40 22.08
N LEU A 216 -8.13 6.29 20.81
CA LEU A 216 -7.92 5.06 20.03
C LEU A 216 -6.43 4.71 19.88
N GLY A 217 -5.57 5.71 19.64
CA GLY A 217 -4.13 5.52 19.59
C GLY A 217 -3.55 4.99 20.91
N ALA A 218 -3.99 5.54 22.04
CA ALA A 218 -3.59 5.06 23.37
C ALA A 218 -4.10 3.63 23.65
N MET A 219 -5.29 3.29 23.18
CA MET A 219 -5.83 1.93 23.28
C MET A 219 -5.00 0.93 22.48
N VAL A 220 -4.72 1.21 21.21
CA VAL A 220 -3.85 0.38 20.34
C VAL A 220 -2.48 0.17 21.00
N GLU A 221 -1.84 1.24 21.46
CA GLU A 221 -0.55 1.20 22.14
C GLU A 221 -0.60 0.37 23.43
N THR A 222 -1.68 0.49 24.21
CA THR A 222 -1.87 -0.27 25.45
C THR A 222 -2.03 -1.76 25.18
N ARG A 223 -2.78 -2.15 24.15
CA ARG A 223 -2.95 -3.56 23.78
C ARG A 223 -1.64 -4.20 23.34
N MET A 224 -0.87 -3.54 22.48
CA MET A 224 0.45 -4.06 22.09
C MET A 224 1.41 -4.18 23.27
N ARG A 225 1.42 -3.21 24.21
CA ARG A 225 2.24 -3.31 25.42
C ARG A 225 1.83 -4.49 26.30
N GLN A 226 0.54 -4.71 26.47
CA GLN A 226 0.01 -5.84 27.24
C GLN A 226 0.41 -7.17 26.61
N HIS A 227 0.30 -7.31 25.30
CA HIS A 227 0.71 -8.50 24.56
C HIS A 227 2.21 -8.80 24.73
N LEU A 228 3.05 -7.77 24.63
CA LEU A 228 4.51 -7.91 24.67
C LEU A 228 5.11 -7.92 26.09
N GLY A 229 4.38 -7.45 27.11
CA GLY A 229 4.97 -7.06 28.39
C GLY A 229 5.99 -5.91 28.27
N SER A 230 5.89 -5.07 27.23
CA SER A 230 6.89 -4.05 26.89
C SER A 230 6.60 -2.70 27.54
N ALA A 231 7.67 -1.98 27.91
CA ALA A 231 7.61 -0.59 28.37
C ALA A 231 7.88 0.43 27.25
N LYS A 232 8.00 -0.02 25.98
CA LYS A 232 8.26 0.86 24.84
C LYS A 232 6.97 1.58 24.40
N TYR A 233 7.16 2.64 23.59
CA TYR A 233 6.09 3.52 23.10
C TYR A 233 6.28 3.84 21.62
N GLY A 234 5.20 4.29 20.96
CA GLY A 234 5.22 4.78 19.59
C GLY A 234 5.81 3.78 18.59
N ARG A 235 6.63 4.29 17.66
CA ARG A 235 7.23 3.49 16.58
C ARG A 235 8.04 2.30 17.07
N GLN A 236 8.78 2.44 18.18
CA GLN A 236 9.61 1.36 18.70
C GLN A 236 8.76 0.19 19.21
N LEU A 237 7.64 0.50 19.86
CA LEU A 237 6.67 -0.52 20.26
C LEU A 237 6.06 -1.21 19.04
N GLY A 238 5.64 -0.44 18.03
CA GLY A 238 5.06 -1.00 16.80
C GLY A 238 6.01 -1.96 16.08
N LEU A 239 7.30 -1.63 16.00
CA LEU A 239 8.31 -2.53 15.42
C LEU A 239 8.52 -3.79 16.27
N GLU A 240 8.53 -3.66 17.59
CA GLU A 240 8.65 -4.81 18.49
C GLU A 240 7.44 -5.74 18.38
N PHE A 241 6.24 -5.17 18.30
CA PHE A 241 5.00 -5.90 18.11
C PHE A 241 5.00 -6.68 16.79
N VAL A 242 5.34 -6.03 15.68
CA VAL A 242 5.42 -6.72 14.37
C VAL A 242 6.43 -7.88 14.40
N ARG A 243 7.59 -7.67 15.03
CA ARG A 243 8.62 -8.71 15.14
C ARG A 243 8.17 -9.91 15.98
N SER A 244 7.33 -9.71 16.99
CA SER A 244 6.83 -10.83 17.80
C SER A 244 5.89 -11.76 17.02
N LEU A 245 5.39 -11.33 15.86
CA LEU A 245 4.50 -12.11 15.00
C LEU A 245 5.27 -12.93 13.95
N GLU A 246 6.57 -12.67 13.77
CA GLU A 246 7.41 -13.38 12.81
C GLU A 246 7.50 -14.87 13.18
N GLY A 247 7.18 -15.75 12.22
CA GLY A 247 7.16 -17.20 12.42
C GLY A 247 5.87 -17.76 13.01
N GLU A 248 5.01 -16.93 13.60
CA GLU A 248 3.68 -17.35 14.08
C GLU A 248 2.57 -17.09 13.04
N TYR A 249 2.73 -16.05 12.23
CA TYR A 249 1.76 -15.62 11.24
C TYR A 249 2.32 -15.68 9.82
N LEU A 250 1.42 -15.69 8.83
CA LEU A 250 1.80 -15.60 7.42
C LEU A 250 2.60 -14.32 7.17
N GLU A 251 3.72 -14.45 6.46
CA GLU A 251 4.64 -13.33 6.22
C GLU A 251 3.97 -12.15 5.49
N ALA A 252 3.10 -12.44 4.51
CA ALA A 252 2.34 -11.42 3.80
C ALA A 252 1.46 -10.59 4.76
N PHE A 253 0.81 -11.25 5.70
CA PHE A 253 0.01 -10.59 6.74
C PHE A 253 0.88 -9.73 7.65
N VAL A 254 1.98 -10.27 8.18
CA VAL A 254 2.90 -9.54 9.07
C VAL A 254 3.45 -8.28 8.39
N ARG A 255 3.81 -8.36 7.11
CA ARG A 255 4.32 -7.23 6.32
C ARG A 255 3.24 -6.18 6.03
N SER A 256 2.00 -6.59 5.75
CA SER A 256 0.87 -5.66 5.59
C SER A 256 0.52 -4.94 6.89
N LEU A 257 0.47 -5.69 8.01
CA LEU A 257 0.24 -5.15 9.34
C LEU A 257 1.36 -4.20 9.78
N ARG A 258 2.62 -4.53 9.46
CA ARG A 258 3.77 -3.64 9.70
C ARG A 258 3.53 -2.25 9.16
N ASN A 259 3.13 -2.13 7.89
CA ASN A 259 2.91 -0.82 7.29
C ASN A 259 1.71 -0.10 7.90
N ALA A 260 0.64 -0.81 8.25
CA ALA A 260 -0.52 -0.24 8.96
C ALA A 260 -0.11 0.36 10.33
N VAL A 261 0.60 -0.43 11.15
CA VAL A 261 1.10 -0.02 12.46
C VAL A 261 2.04 1.17 12.35
N LEU A 262 3.02 1.11 11.43
CA LEU A 262 4.00 2.18 11.27
C LEU A 262 3.36 3.48 10.77
N ALA A 263 2.45 3.42 9.80
CA ALA A 263 1.72 4.60 9.33
C ALA A 263 0.84 5.20 10.43
N ALA A 264 0.13 4.36 11.19
CA ALA A 264 -0.70 4.81 12.31
C ALA A 264 0.12 5.56 13.36
N PHE A 265 1.28 5.06 13.77
CA PHE A 265 2.14 5.76 14.72
C PHE A 265 2.83 6.99 14.14
N ALA A 266 3.29 6.92 12.89
CA ALA A 266 4.04 8.01 12.27
C ALA A 266 3.15 9.21 11.96
N PHE A 267 1.92 8.97 11.49
CA PHE A 267 1.08 10.01 10.89
C PHE A 267 -0.20 10.25 11.64
N ILE A 268 -0.89 9.21 12.10
CA ILE A 268 -2.17 9.41 12.76
C ILE A 268 -1.93 9.80 14.21
N ARG A 269 -1.36 8.90 15.01
CA ARG A 269 -1.13 9.15 16.44
C ARG A 269 -0.22 10.36 16.66
N ASN A 270 0.92 10.45 15.99
CA ASN A 270 1.89 11.53 16.26
C ASN A 270 1.40 12.93 15.86
N GLU A 271 0.64 13.06 14.77
CA GLU A 271 0.08 14.35 14.35
C GLU A 271 -0.83 14.92 15.43
N TYR A 272 -1.72 14.09 16.00
CA TYR A 272 -2.69 14.54 16.99
C TYR A 272 -2.20 14.43 18.43
N ALA A 273 -1.24 13.58 18.77
CA ALA A 273 -0.77 13.41 20.17
C ALA A 273 -0.14 14.67 20.78
N HIS A 274 0.45 15.53 19.95
CA HIS A 274 1.20 16.69 20.42
C HIS A 274 0.64 18.03 19.93
N ASN A 275 -0.29 18.03 18.97
CA ASN A 275 -0.86 19.23 18.38
C ASN A 275 -2.38 19.26 18.55
N LEU A 276 -2.93 20.43 18.90
CA LEU A 276 -4.35 20.72 18.80
C LEU A 276 -4.62 21.20 17.37
N VAL A 277 -5.01 20.27 16.51
CA VAL A 277 -5.35 20.54 15.11
C VAL A 277 -6.84 20.33 14.94
N ASP A 278 -7.54 21.34 14.43
CA ASP A 278 -8.93 21.17 14.02
C ASP A 278 -8.98 20.17 12.86
N LEU A 279 -9.58 19.02 13.13
CA LEU A 279 -9.70 17.93 12.17
C LEU A 279 -11.09 17.97 11.52
N PRO A 280 -11.19 18.27 10.21
CA PRO A 280 -12.48 18.27 9.52
C PRO A 280 -13.15 16.89 9.62
N ARG A 281 -14.47 16.87 9.84
CA ARG A 281 -15.26 15.65 10.00
C ARG A 281 -14.98 14.59 8.93
N PRO A 282 -14.90 14.90 7.62
CA PRO A 282 -14.63 13.89 6.60
C PRO A 282 -13.32 13.14 6.85
N ARG A 283 -12.25 13.87 7.15
CA ARG A 283 -10.94 13.28 7.45
C ARG A 283 -10.95 12.55 8.80
N ALA A 284 -11.62 13.11 9.81
CA ALA A 284 -11.76 12.48 11.11
C ALA A 284 -12.39 11.09 11.04
N VAL A 285 -13.51 10.97 10.34
CA VAL A 285 -14.26 9.72 10.23
C VAL A 285 -13.41 8.63 9.58
N VAL A 286 -12.66 8.97 8.53
CA VAL A 286 -11.70 8.06 7.88
C VAL A 286 -10.61 7.61 8.85
N LEU A 287 -9.93 8.55 9.52
CA LEU A 287 -8.82 8.23 10.41
C LEU A 287 -9.30 7.41 11.62
N LEU A 288 -10.49 7.70 12.15
CA LEU A 288 -11.12 6.92 13.22
C LEU A 288 -11.40 5.50 12.75
N GLY A 289 -11.94 5.32 11.54
CA GLY A 289 -12.14 4.01 10.93
C GLY A 289 -10.84 3.22 10.82
N LEU A 290 -9.77 3.83 10.29
CA LEU A 290 -8.44 3.20 10.18
C LEU A 290 -7.89 2.76 11.55
N MET A 291 -7.99 3.62 12.56
CA MET A 291 -7.51 3.33 13.92
C MET A 291 -8.35 2.24 14.60
N SER A 292 -9.66 2.25 14.39
CA SER A 292 -10.56 1.19 14.88
C SER A 292 -10.23 -0.16 14.26
N SER A 293 -10.03 -0.23 12.94
CA SER A 293 -9.62 -1.47 12.27
C SER A 293 -8.30 -2.00 12.82
N LEU A 294 -7.31 -1.12 13.00
CA LEU A 294 -6.03 -1.51 13.60
C LEU A 294 -6.20 -2.02 15.05
N LEU A 295 -7.07 -1.40 15.84
CA LEU A 295 -7.37 -1.85 17.20
C LEU A 295 -7.98 -3.26 17.20
N VAL A 296 -8.94 -3.53 16.31
CA VAL A 296 -9.53 -4.87 16.17
C VAL A 296 -8.46 -5.91 15.83
N GLU A 297 -7.60 -5.63 14.84
CA GLU A 297 -6.52 -6.54 14.45
C GLU A 297 -5.56 -6.82 15.62
N VAL A 298 -5.13 -5.78 16.34
CA VAL A 298 -4.25 -5.93 17.51
C VAL A 298 -4.93 -6.70 18.64
N GLU A 299 -6.22 -6.48 18.89
CA GLU A 299 -6.98 -7.21 19.92
C GLU A 299 -7.18 -8.69 19.55
N ALA A 300 -7.43 -9.00 18.27
CA ALA A 300 -7.52 -10.38 17.79
C ALA A 300 -6.20 -11.14 18.00
N ILE A 301 -5.08 -10.53 17.60
CA ILE A 301 -3.72 -11.08 17.83
C ILE A 301 -3.45 -11.26 19.33
N SER A 302 -3.81 -10.27 20.15
CA SER A 302 -3.52 -10.27 21.59
C SER A 302 -4.36 -11.28 22.38
N SER A 303 -5.57 -11.58 21.92
CA SER A 303 -6.49 -12.52 22.59
C SER A 303 -6.27 -13.97 22.18
N GLY A 304 -5.47 -14.23 21.13
CA GLY A 304 -5.34 -15.56 20.53
C GLY A 304 -6.66 -16.08 19.93
N ALA A 305 -7.68 -15.22 19.82
CA ALA A 305 -8.96 -15.54 19.20
C ALA A 305 -8.72 -15.64 17.69
N ARG A 306 -8.66 -16.89 17.19
CA ARG A 306 -8.66 -17.17 15.76
C ARG A 306 -10.09 -17.31 15.27
N GLU A 307 -10.41 -16.57 14.21
CA GLU A 307 -11.18 -17.10 13.08
C GLU A 307 -10.18 -17.50 11.98
#